data_AF-M6YCS2-F1
#
_entry.id   AF-M6YCS2-F1
#
_cell.length_a   1.000
_cell.length_b   1.000
_cell.length_c   1.000
_cell.angle_alpha   90.00
_cell.angle_beta   90.00
_cell.angle_gamma   90.00
#
_symmetry.space_group_name_H-M   'P 1'
#
loop_
_entity.id
_entity.type
_entity.pdbx_description
1 polymer ?
#
loop_
_entity_poly.entity_id
_entity_poly.type
_entity_poly.pdbx_seq_one_letter_code
_entity_poly.pdbx_strand_id
1 'polypeptide(L)'
;MWPLLQDSNAHLIQTIGFDWSEKLQEGIPLKIPLDLLTSDLEHTVNETDSYESLSLFYYSTEHFSERIRNQNERKILRYLIASRITIPALVDRRSFQTAKERIKTWL
;
A
#
# COMPACT_ATOMS: atom_id res chain seq x y z
N MET A 1 -4.42 9.97 28.14
CA MET A 1 -3.00 10.04 27.71
C MET A 1 -2.84 9.05 26.57
N TRP A 2 -2.66 9.53 25.34
CA TRP A 2 -2.51 8.64 24.18
C TRP A 2 -1.22 7.82 24.32
N PRO A 3 -1.21 6.52 23.98
CA PRO A 3 0.06 5.85 23.73
C PRO A 3 0.65 6.47 22.47
N LEU A 4 1.76 7.21 22.62
CA LEU A 4 2.57 7.59 21.48
C LEU A 4 2.96 6.30 20.75
N LEU A 5 2.51 6.16 19.51
CA LEU A 5 3.04 5.14 18.61
C LEU A 5 4.50 5.54 18.36
N GLN A 6 5.43 4.80 18.94
CA GLN A 6 6.84 4.96 18.63
C GLN A 6 7.06 4.44 17.22
N ASP A 7 7.13 5.36 16.25
CA ASP A 7 7.41 5.01 14.87
C ASP A 7 8.91 4.73 14.71
N SER A 8 9.28 3.44 14.79
CA SER A 8 10.64 2.96 14.60
C SER A 8 10.93 2.60 13.13
N ASN A 9 10.16 3.11 12.17
CA ASN A 9 10.27 2.72 10.79
C ASN A 9 11.53 3.32 10.15
N ALA A 10 12.59 2.51 10.08
CA ALA A 10 13.88 2.87 9.50
C ALA A 10 13.78 3.37 8.04
N HIS A 11 12.71 3.00 7.33
CA HIS A 11 12.47 3.45 5.97
C HIS A 11 12.11 4.94 5.90
N LEU A 12 11.39 5.49 6.88
CA LEU A 12 11.06 6.92 6.93
C LEU A 12 12.32 7.78 7.13
N ILE A 13 13.26 7.30 7.95
CA ILE A 13 14.57 7.95 8.18
C ILE A 13 15.37 8.04 6.88
N GLN A 14 15.29 7.02 6.02
CA GLN A 14 15.99 6.99 4.73
C GLN A 14 15.31 7.85 3.65
N THR A 15 13.97 7.90 3.62
CA THR A 15 13.22 8.57 2.54
C THR A 15 12.95 10.04 2.83
N ILE A 16 12.64 10.39 4.08
CA ILE A 16 12.30 11.76 4.48
C ILE A 16 13.54 12.50 5.00
N GLY A 17 14.54 11.75 5.46
CA GLY A 17 15.74 12.27 6.12
C GLY A 17 15.61 12.28 7.65
N PHE A 18 16.72 12.55 8.34
CA PHE A 18 16.74 12.71 9.80
C PHE A 18 15.94 13.93 10.29
N ASP A 19 15.57 14.83 9.38
CA ASP A 19 14.76 16.04 9.63
C ASP A 19 13.25 15.79 9.53
N TRP A 20 12.80 14.53 9.54
CA TRP A 20 11.37 14.20 9.50
C TRP A 20 10.57 14.87 10.62
N SER A 21 11.16 15.06 11.81
CA SER A 21 10.52 15.78 12.92
C SER A 21 10.32 17.28 12.65
N GLU A 22 11.10 17.86 11.75
CA GLU A 22 10.95 19.25 11.30
C GLU A 22 9.97 19.35 10.11
N LYS A 23 9.95 18.32 9.24
CA LYS A 23 9.05 18.23 8.08
C LYS A 23 7.63 17.82 8.44
N LEU A 24 7.46 17.02 9.49
CA LEU A 24 6.17 16.60 10.03
C LEU A 24 5.94 17.29 11.37
N GLN A 25 5.50 18.55 11.31
CA GLN A 25 5.09 19.28 12.51
C GLN A 25 3.99 18.51 13.25
N GLU A 26 4.09 18.48 14.58
CA GLU A 26 3.06 17.89 15.43
C GLU A 26 1.70 18.56 15.14
N GLY A 27 0.64 17.75 15.10
CA GLY A 27 -0.70 18.22 14.77
C GLY A 27 -1.02 18.27 13.27
N ILE A 28 -0.09 17.89 12.37
CA ILE A 28 -0.43 17.68 10.96
C ILE A 28 -1.42 16.50 10.85
N PRO A 29 -2.61 16.70 10.26
CA PRO A 29 -3.54 15.62 10.02
C PRO A 29 -2.98 14.67 8.94
N LEU A 30 -2.65 13.45 9.34
CA LEU A 30 -2.31 12.39 8.38
C LEU A 30 -3.58 11.95 7.65
N LYS A 31 -3.60 12.14 6.33
CA LYS A 31 -4.70 11.67 5.49
C LYS A 31 -4.53 10.19 5.21
N ILE A 32 -5.39 9.36 5.82
CA ILE A 32 -5.48 7.94 5.48
C ILE A 32 -6.30 7.83 4.19
N PRO A 33 -5.75 7.24 3.11
CA PRO A 33 -6.52 6.95 1.91
C PRO A 33 -7.71 6.06 2.28
N LEU A 34 -8.92 6.48 1.95
CA LEU A 34 -10.15 5.73 2.26
C LEU A 34 -10.55 4.78 1.13
N ASP A 35 -9.86 4.88 0.01
CA ASP A 35 -10.04 4.19 -1.26
C ASP A 35 -9.02 3.05 -1.44
N LEU A 36 -8.59 2.44 -0.33
CA LEU A 36 -7.72 1.26 -0.38
C LEU A 36 -8.42 0.08 -1.05
N LEU A 37 -7.63 -0.72 -1.77
CA LEU A 37 -8.06 -2.00 -2.30
C LEU A 37 -8.38 -2.96 -1.15
N THR A 38 -9.68 -3.21 -0.97
CA THR A 38 -10.25 -4.08 0.07
C THR A 38 -10.65 -5.46 -0.44
N SER A 39 -10.52 -5.67 -1.74
CA SER A 39 -10.74 -6.95 -2.42
C SER A 39 -9.71 -7.12 -3.53
N ASP A 40 -9.36 -8.36 -3.82
CA ASP A 40 -8.49 -8.70 -4.92
C ASP A 40 -9.09 -8.20 -6.24
N LEU A 41 -8.23 -7.74 -7.14
CA LEU A 41 -8.60 -7.33 -8.49
C LEU A 41 -7.90 -8.19 -9.53
N GLU A 42 -8.51 -8.31 -10.69
CA GLU A 42 -7.89 -8.91 -11.86
C GLU A 42 -7.32 -7.81 -12.75
N HIS A 43 -6.06 -7.96 -13.15
CA HIS A 43 -5.36 -7.08 -14.06
C HIS A 43 -4.95 -7.85 -15.32
N THR A 44 -5.16 -7.25 -16.50
CA THR A 44 -4.73 -7.82 -17.77
C THR A 44 -3.37 -7.26 -18.15
N VAL A 45 -2.37 -8.11 -18.24
CA VAL A 45 -0.97 -7.72 -18.43
C VAL A 45 -0.74 -7.09 -19.81
N ASN A 46 -0.08 -5.95 -19.82
CA ASN A 46 0.39 -5.22 -21.00
C ASN A 46 1.91 -5.34 -21.16
N GLU A 47 2.42 -4.92 -22.31
CA GLU A 47 3.85 -5.04 -22.66
C GLU A 47 4.79 -4.25 -21.75
N THR A 48 4.29 -3.16 -21.15
CA THR A 48 5.06 -2.26 -20.28
C THR A 48 4.97 -2.61 -18.81
N ASP A 49 4.22 -3.66 -18.45
CA ASP A 49 3.99 -3.97 -17.04
C ASP A 49 5.18 -4.65 -16.39
N SER A 50 5.52 -4.16 -15.20
CA SER A 50 6.41 -4.79 -14.25
C SER A 50 5.69 -4.88 -12.90
N TYR A 51 6.18 -5.72 -11.99
CA TYR A 51 5.55 -5.81 -10.67
C TYR A 51 5.66 -4.49 -9.90
N GLU A 52 6.73 -3.74 -10.11
CA GLU A 52 6.97 -2.41 -9.56
C GLU A 52 5.98 -1.39 -10.13
N SER A 53 5.78 -1.35 -11.46
CA SER A 53 4.83 -0.42 -12.08
C SER A 53 3.38 -0.71 -11.66
N LEU A 54 3.02 -1.99 -11.57
CA LEU A 54 1.70 -2.41 -11.08
C LEU A 54 1.51 -2.05 -9.60
N SER A 55 2.54 -2.24 -8.78
CA SER A 55 2.50 -1.84 -7.37
C SER A 55 2.31 -0.33 -7.24
N LEU A 56 3.06 0.45 -8.01
CA LEU A 56 2.93 1.90 -8.05
C LEU A 56 1.52 2.33 -8.48
N PHE A 57 0.96 1.71 -9.50
CA PHE A 57 -0.37 2.04 -10.01
C PHE A 57 -1.48 1.71 -9.00
N TYR A 58 -1.48 0.51 -8.44
CA TYR A 58 -2.58 0.04 -7.58
C TYR A 58 -2.45 0.45 -6.11
N TYR A 59 -1.22 0.68 -5.63
CA TYR A 59 -0.96 0.99 -4.22
C TYR A 59 -0.27 2.34 -4.00
N SER A 60 -0.04 3.12 -5.06
CA SER A 60 0.70 4.40 -5.00
C SER A 60 2.14 4.25 -4.49
N THR A 61 2.70 3.05 -4.54
CA THR A 61 4.08 2.76 -4.11
C THR A 61 4.61 1.48 -4.75
N GLU A 62 5.90 1.44 -5.10
CA GLU A 62 6.55 0.25 -5.68
C GLU A 62 6.83 -0.86 -4.67
N HIS A 63 6.77 -0.57 -3.37
CA HIS A 63 7.24 -1.46 -2.30
C HIS A 63 6.41 -2.75 -2.12
N PHE A 64 5.23 -2.84 -2.72
CA PHE A 64 4.39 -4.04 -2.69
C PHE A 64 4.51 -4.90 -3.95
N SER A 65 5.50 -4.64 -4.81
CA SER A 65 5.78 -5.44 -6.02
C SER A 65 5.96 -6.92 -5.70
N GLU A 66 6.72 -7.23 -4.65
CA GLU A 66 6.95 -8.59 -4.16
C GLU A 66 5.66 -9.31 -3.74
N ARG A 67 4.70 -8.57 -3.18
CA ARG A 67 3.40 -9.12 -2.79
C ARG A 67 2.62 -9.56 -4.03
N ILE A 68 2.54 -8.71 -5.06
CA ILE A 68 1.89 -9.04 -6.33
C ILE A 68 2.60 -10.25 -6.97
N ARG A 69 3.93 -10.24 -7.00
CA ARG A 69 4.72 -11.32 -7.58
C ARG A 69 4.46 -12.66 -6.89
N ASN A 70 4.47 -12.69 -5.57
CA ASN A 70 4.24 -13.92 -4.82
C ASN A 70 2.81 -14.44 -4.97
N GLN A 71 1.81 -13.56 -5.02
CA GLN A 71 0.41 -13.93 -5.28
C GLN A 71 0.23 -14.60 -6.65
N ASN A 72 1.03 -14.20 -7.63
CA ASN A 72 0.98 -14.73 -9.00
C ASN A 72 2.05 -15.80 -9.26
N GLU A 73 2.41 -16.57 -8.23
CA GLU A 73 3.34 -17.70 -8.32
C GLU A 73 4.71 -17.33 -8.92
N ARG A 74 5.11 -16.06 -8.79
CA ARG A 74 6.36 -15.50 -9.31
C ARG A 74 6.52 -15.66 -10.82
N LYS A 75 5.41 -15.77 -11.57
CA LYS A 75 5.43 -15.84 -13.04
C LYS A 75 6.06 -14.59 -13.63
N ILE A 76 6.70 -14.72 -14.80
CA ILE A 76 7.35 -13.60 -15.49
C ILE A 76 6.31 -12.91 -16.37
N LEU A 77 5.99 -11.64 -16.06
CA LEU A 77 4.91 -10.88 -16.73
C LEU A 77 5.09 -10.76 -18.24
N ARG A 78 6.33 -10.64 -18.72
CA ARG A 78 6.63 -10.57 -20.17
C ARG A 78 6.09 -11.77 -20.97
N TYR A 79 5.92 -12.94 -20.35
CA TYR A 79 5.35 -14.12 -21.00
C TYR A 79 3.83 -14.27 -20.79
N LEU A 80 3.22 -13.32 -20.10
CA LEU A 80 1.81 -13.32 -19.72
C LEU A 80 1.03 -12.15 -20.34
N ILE A 81 1.57 -11.49 -21.37
CA ILE A 81 0.87 -10.41 -22.08
C ILE A 81 -0.53 -10.88 -22.50
N ALA A 82 -1.53 -10.02 -22.28
CA ALA A 82 -2.97 -10.29 -22.44
C ALA A 82 -3.58 -11.35 -21.50
N SER A 83 -2.78 -11.97 -20.63
CA SER A 83 -3.27 -12.86 -19.57
C SER A 83 -3.69 -12.06 -18.34
N ARG A 84 -4.48 -12.69 -17.48
CA ARG A 84 -4.92 -12.09 -16.21
C ARG A 84 -4.02 -12.52 -15.06
N ILE A 85 -3.75 -11.56 -14.18
CA ILE A 85 -3.04 -11.75 -12.91
C ILE A 85 -3.85 -11.11 -11.79
N THR A 86 -3.67 -11.62 -10.57
CA THR A 86 -4.37 -11.11 -9.39
C THR A 86 -3.56 -10.02 -8.70
N ILE A 87 -4.18 -8.87 -8.46
CA ILE A 87 -3.68 -7.79 -7.64
C ILE A 87 -4.31 -7.94 -6.25
N PRO A 88 -3.55 -8.39 -5.23
CA PRO A 88 -4.12 -8.72 -3.92
C PRO A 88 -4.56 -7.47 -3.14
N ALA A 89 -5.66 -7.55 -2.40
CA ALA A 89 -6.03 -6.50 -1.45
C ALA A 89 -4.90 -6.25 -0.44
N LEU A 90 -4.66 -4.98 -0.09
CA LEU A 90 -3.68 -4.63 0.96
C LEU A 90 -4.20 -5.05 2.33
N VAL A 91 -5.50 -4.86 2.54
CA VAL A 91 -6.21 -5.17 3.78
C VAL A 91 -7.53 -5.83 3.45
N ASP A 92 -7.90 -6.83 4.26
CA ASP A 92 -9.22 -7.42 4.17
C ASP A 92 -10.31 -6.38 4.43
N ARG A 93 -11.41 -6.47 3.69
CA ARG A 93 -12.55 -5.55 3.79
C ARG A 93 -13.09 -5.44 5.21
N ARG A 94 -13.19 -6.55 5.95
CA ARG A 94 -13.71 -6.54 7.33
C ARG A 94 -12.79 -5.73 8.24
N SER A 95 -11.49 -6.00 8.14
CA SER A 95 -10.47 -5.26 8.90
C SER A 95 -10.49 -3.77 8.59
N PHE A 96 -10.64 -3.41 7.31
CA PHE A 96 -10.74 -2.01 6.89
C PHE A 96 -12.00 -1.32 7.44
N GLN A 97 -13.17 -1.95 7.38
CA GLN A 97 -14.40 -1.37 7.94
C GLN A 97 -14.32 -1.19 9.45
N THR A 98 -13.81 -2.19 10.18
CA THR A 98 -13.61 -2.08 11.63
C THR A 98 -12.66 -0.95 11.99
N ALA A 99 -11.56 -0.76 11.24
CA ALA A 99 -10.65 0.36 11.44
C ALA A 99 -11.33 1.71 11.18
N LYS A 100 -12.10 1.80 10.09
CA LYS A 100 -12.85 3.02 9.72
C LYS A 100 -13.88 3.42 10.76
N GLU A 101 -14.63 2.46 11.31
CA GLU A 101 -15.61 2.71 12.38
C GLU A 101 -14.94 3.18 13.66
N ARG A 102 -13.79 2.59 14.02
CA ARG A 102 -12.99 3.06 15.16
C ARG A 102 -12.62 4.53 14.96
N ILE A 103 -12.01 4.90 13.85
CA ILE A 103 -11.62 6.30 13.58
C ILE A 103 -12.82 7.26 13.68
N LYS A 104 -13.99 6.88 13.13
CA LYS A 104 -15.21 7.71 13.21
C LYS A 104 -15.77 7.88 14.61
N THR A 105 -15.59 6.92 15.50
CA THR A 105 -16.09 6.99 16.88
C THR A 105 -15.29 7.99 17.72
N TRP A 106 -14.11 8.39 17.24
CA TRP A 106 -13.19 9.29 17.94
C TRP A 106 -13.08 10.69 17.30
N LEU A 107 -13.85 10.98 16.23
CA LEU A 107 -14.03 12.31 15.62
C LEU A 107 -15.36 12.92 16.07
#